data_AF-A0A1V5IBN8-F1
#
_entry.id   AF-A0A1V5IBN8-F1
#
_cell.length_a   1.000
_cell.length_b   1.000
_cell.length_c   1.000
_cell.angle_alpha   90.00
_cell.angle_beta   90.00
_cell.angle_gamma   90.00
#
_symmetry.space_group_name_H-M   'P 1'
#
loop_
_entity.id
_entity.type
_entity.pdbx_description
1 polymer ?
#
loop_
_entity_poly.entity_id
_entity_poly.type
_entity_poly.pdbx_seq_one_letter_code
_entity_poly.pdbx_strand_id
1 'polypeptide(L)'
;MGQVPGDVNPSQNGVNENQSEETADDFLRHTLEEAQTIPRDCGKSPVPMEGSASPGTRPRINARDYKPLEVPDPVPCHICGSSWTHYIEKLTEERKRRPKDQQKAYQVCKRCYAAAKRKAQESAIILPGTYDLSRLERLKSSVGHCTICELDSAVYIDRSTGTKVCEICFQRLSESPDHGEVSG
;
A
#
# COMPACT_ATOMS: atom_id res chain seq x y z
N MET A 1 -5.31 -71.61 -48.60
CA MET A 1 -5.88 -71.32 -47.26
C MET A 1 -5.73 -69.82 -47.08
N GLY A 2 -6.73 -68.95 -47.18
CA GLY A 2 -8.16 -69.10 -46.97
C GLY A 2 -8.61 -68.07 -45.92
N GLN A 3 -9.20 -66.97 -46.40
CA GLN A 3 -10.29 -66.19 -45.77
C GLN A 3 -10.07 -65.27 -44.54
N VAL A 4 -10.12 -63.94 -44.83
CA VAL A 4 -11.01 -62.82 -44.36
C VAL A 4 -11.29 -62.52 -42.87
N PRO A 5 -11.82 -61.31 -42.50
CA PRO A 5 -11.36 -60.46 -41.38
C PRO A 5 -12.43 -60.23 -40.28
N GLY A 6 -12.14 -59.34 -39.30
CA GLY A 6 -13.13 -58.75 -38.37
C GLY A 6 -12.53 -57.53 -37.65
N ASP A 7 -13.04 -56.32 -37.93
CA ASP A 7 -13.96 -55.50 -37.10
C ASP A 7 -13.19 -54.52 -36.18
N VAL A 8 -13.17 -53.20 -36.42
CA VAL A 8 -14.15 -52.17 -35.98
C VAL A 8 -14.42 -52.28 -34.47
N ASN A 9 -14.05 -51.34 -33.59
CA ASN A 9 -14.44 -49.92 -33.52
C ASN A 9 -13.52 -49.17 -32.51
N PRO A 10 -13.51 -47.81 -32.52
CA PRO A 10 -12.69 -46.93 -31.72
C PRO A 10 -13.36 -46.57 -30.39
N SER A 11 -12.57 -46.23 -29.37
CA SER A 11 -13.10 -45.62 -28.16
C SER A 11 -12.57 -44.21 -27.99
N GLN A 12 -13.54 -43.31 -27.89
CA GLN A 12 -13.50 -41.86 -27.83
C GLN A 12 -12.78 -41.39 -26.55
N ASN A 13 -11.77 -40.53 -26.70
CA ASN A 13 -11.31 -39.71 -25.58
C ASN A 13 -12.28 -38.54 -25.43
N GLY A 14 -13.14 -38.66 -24.41
CA GLY A 14 -14.12 -37.66 -24.03
C GLY A 14 -13.46 -36.37 -23.56
N VAL A 15 -14.05 -35.28 -24.06
CA VAL A 15 -13.92 -33.89 -23.61
C VAL A 15 -14.14 -33.81 -22.10
N ASN A 16 -13.30 -33.06 -21.40
CA ASN A 16 -13.69 -32.48 -20.12
C ASN A 16 -13.27 -31.01 -20.10
N GLU A 17 -14.18 -30.17 -20.60
CA GLU A 17 -14.21 -28.74 -20.33
C GLU A 17 -14.66 -28.54 -18.89
N ASN A 18 -13.73 -28.17 -18.01
CA ASN A 18 -14.08 -27.51 -16.75
C ASN A 18 -13.61 -26.06 -16.85
N GLN A 19 -14.44 -25.26 -17.52
CA GLN A 19 -14.45 -23.81 -17.39
C GLN A 19 -15.15 -23.50 -16.06
N SER A 20 -14.38 -23.21 -15.02
CA SER A 20 -14.89 -22.51 -13.85
C SER A 20 -14.73 -21.01 -14.10
N GLU A 21 -15.82 -20.36 -14.51
CA GLU A 21 -15.94 -18.91 -14.57
C GLU A 21 -15.93 -18.35 -13.15
N GLU A 22 -14.75 -17.96 -12.67
CA GLU A 22 -14.59 -17.24 -11.41
C GLU A 22 -15.13 -15.80 -11.57
N THR A 23 -16.27 -15.53 -10.94
CA THR A 23 -16.90 -14.21 -10.98
C THR A 23 -16.20 -13.23 -10.02
N ALA A 24 -16.20 -11.94 -10.38
CA ALA A 24 -15.54 -10.86 -9.64
C ALA A 24 -16.04 -10.66 -8.19
N ASP A 25 -17.12 -11.34 -7.80
CA ASP A 25 -17.69 -11.31 -6.44
C ASP A 25 -16.93 -12.23 -5.46
N ASP A 26 -16.36 -13.34 -5.95
CA ASP A 26 -15.62 -14.30 -5.11
C ASP A 26 -14.28 -13.74 -4.62
N PHE A 27 -13.66 -12.86 -5.42
CA PHE A 27 -12.42 -12.16 -5.05
C PHE A 27 -12.63 -11.17 -3.89
N LEU A 28 -13.83 -10.60 -3.75
CA LEU A 28 -14.12 -9.62 -2.70
C LEU A 28 -14.28 -10.29 -1.32
N ARG A 29 -14.86 -11.49 -1.27
CA ARG A 29 -14.98 -12.26 -0.02
C ARG A 29 -13.63 -12.69 0.54
N HIS A 30 -12.72 -13.14 -0.32
CA HIS A 30 -11.38 -13.55 0.10
C HIS A 30 -10.56 -12.39 0.72
N THR A 31 -10.70 -11.16 0.21
CA THR A 31 -9.97 -10.00 0.77
C THR A 31 -10.48 -9.49 2.12
N LEU A 32 -11.72 -9.82 2.51
CA LEU A 32 -12.31 -9.40 3.79
C LEU A 32 -12.08 -10.42 4.93
N GLU A 33 -11.93 -11.71 4.60
CA GLU A 33 -11.64 -12.76 5.59
C GLU A 33 -10.17 -12.79 6.04
N GLU A 34 -9.22 -12.41 5.17
CA GLU A 34 -7.79 -12.31 5.55
C GLU A 34 -7.49 -11.14 6.52
N ALA A 35 -8.42 -10.19 6.69
CA ALA A 35 -8.24 -9.07 7.61
C ALA A 35 -8.61 -9.39 9.08
N GLN A 36 -9.16 -10.58 9.37
CA GLN A 36 -9.72 -10.89 10.70
C GLN A 36 -9.02 -12.02 11.48
N THR A 37 -7.98 -12.63 10.93
CA THR A 37 -7.18 -13.66 11.62
C THR A 37 -5.71 -13.28 11.67
N ILE A 38 -5.41 -12.21 12.42
CA ILE A 38 -4.05 -12.02 12.97
C ILE A 38 -3.99 -12.77 14.30
N PRO A 39 -3.23 -13.87 14.44
CA PRO A 39 -2.99 -14.48 15.73
C PRO A 39 -2.23 -13.49 16.61
N ARG A 40 -2.90 -13.02 17.67
CA ARG A 40 -2.27 -12.34 18.79
C ARG A 40 -1.58 -13.40 19.67
N ASP A 41 -0.39 -13.85 19.28
CA ASP A 41 0.53 -14.39 20.28
C ASP A 41 1.98 -14.37 19.81
N CYS A 42 2.80 -13.66 20.59
CA CYS A 42 4.22 -13.95 20.78
C CYS A 42 4.59 -13.41 22.17
N GLY A 43 4.27 -14.19 23.20
CA GLY A 43 5.24 -14.58 24.23
C GLY A 43 5.87 -13.48 25.12
N LYS A 44 5.35 -13.41 26.34
CA LYS A 44 6.01 -13.10 27.63
C LYS A 44 6.79 -11.77 27.79
N SER A 45 6.21 -10.91 28.62
CA SER A 45 6.89 -9.85 29.37
C SER A 45 8.12 -10.36 30.13
N PRO A 46 9.15 -9.50 30.22
CA PRO A 46 9.83 -9.27 31.48
C PRO A 46 9.74 -7.79 31.91
N VAL A 47 9.36 -7.63 33.20
CA VAL A 47 9.57 -6.55 34.18
C VAL A 47 9.78 -5.07 33.75
N PRO A 48 9.15 -4.12 34.46
CA PRO A 48 9.36 -2.69 34.24
C PRO A 48 10.67 -2.25 34.90
N MET A 49 11.68 -1.88 34.10
CA MET A 49 12.75 -1.02 34.57
C MET A 49 12.45 0.41 34.15
N GLU A 50 12.21 1.23 35.17
CA GLU A 50 12.08 2.67 35.08
C GLU A 50 13.40 3.27 34.63
N GLY A 51 13.48 3.54 33.33
CA GLY A 51 14.42 4.49 32.77
C GLY A 51 13.60 5.62 32.17
N SER A 52 13.64 6.78 32.81
CA SER A 52 13.14 8.04 32.24
C SER A 52 13.93 8.36 30.97
N ALA A 53 13.57 7.72 29.86
CA ALA A 53 13.83 8.25 28.56
C ALA A 53 12.92 9.47 28.44
N SER A 54 13.49 10.66 28.64
CA SER A 54 13.01 11.87 28.00
C SER A 54 12.50 11.49 26.61
N PRO A 55 11.32 11.93 26.13
CA PRO A 55 10.84 11.59 24.80
C PRO A 55 11.78 12.23 23.78
N GLY A 56 12.94 11.60 23.59
CA GLY A 56 13.91 11.89 22.57
C GLY A 56 13.11 11.86 21.30
N THR A 57 13.16 12.97 20.58
CA THR A 57 12.38 13.17 19.37
C THR A 57 12.70 12.00 18.45
N ARG A 58 11.80 11.00 18.39
CA ARG A 58 12.02 9.82 17.56
C ARG A 58 12.33 10.33 16.16
N PRO A 59 13.35 9.78 15.48
CA PRO A 59 13.71 10.24 14.14
C PRO A 59 12.47 10.30 13.26
N ARG A 60 12.20 11.45 12.66
CA ARG A 60 11.08 11.60 11.72
C ARG A 60 11.58 11.16 10.35
N ILE A 61 10.90 10.18 9.76
CA ILE A 61 11.16 9.75 8.39
C ILE A 61 10.15 10.38 7.45
N ASN A 62 10.57 10.62 6.20
CA ASN A 62 9.66 10.93 5.12
C ASN A 62 9.31 9.64 4.37
N ALA A 63 8.04 9.27 4.32
CA ALA A 63 7.60 8.04 3.67
C ALA A 63 7.97 7.97 2.17
N ARG A 64 8.09 9.11 1.48
CA ARG A 64 8.43 9.17 0.04
C ARG A 64 9.84 8.63 -0.25
N ASP A 65 10.73 8.72 0.73
CA ASP A 65 12.12 8.29 0.60
C ASP A 65 12.29 6.78 0.78
N TYR A 66 11.22 6.04 1.05
CA TYR A 66 11.26 4.60 1.27
C TYR A 66 10.57 3.84 0.14
N LYS A 67 11.04 2.63 -0.12
CA LYS A 67 10.39 1.66 -0.99
C LYS A 67 10.15 0.35 -0.23
N PRO A 68 9.09 -0.41 -0.56
CA PRO A 68 8.90 -1.74 0.02
C PRO A 68 10.08 -2.65 -0.35
N LEU A 69 10.45 -3.53 0.57
CA LEU A 69 11.30 -4.68 0.29
C LEU A 69 10.42 -5.79 -0.31
N GLU A 70 10.98 -6.58 -1.24
CA GLU A 70 10.31 -7.77 -1.78
C GLU A 70 10.16 -8.84 -0.70
N VAL A 71 11.20 -9.01 0.13
CA VAL A 71 11.22 -9.92 1.27
C VAL A 71 11.54 -9.11 2.53
N PRO A 72 10.81 -9.28 3.65
CA PRO A 72 11.15 -8.63 4.90
C PRO A 72 12.55 -9.01 5.39
N ASP A 73 13.32 -8.02 5.83
CA ASP A 73 14.68 -8.22 6.33
C ASP A 73 14.67 -8.33 7.88
N PRO A 74 15.51 -9.21 8.48
CA PRO A 74 15.66 -9.30 9.94
C PRO A 74 16.60 -8.21 10.48
N VAL A 75 16.49 -6.99 9.95
CA VAL A 75 17.26 -5.83 10.40
C VAL A 75 16.42 -5.03 11.40
N PRO A 76 16.98 -4.56 12.53
CA PRO A 76 16.23 -3.74 13.47
C PRO A 76 15.72 -2.44 12.83
N CYS A 77 14.44 -2.13 13.04
CA CYS A 77 13.82 -0.90 12.57
C CYS A 77 14.54 0.33 13.14
N HIS A 78 14.95 1.26 12.26
CA HIS A 78 15.66 2.49 12.64
C HIS A 78 14.89 3.39 13.63
N ILE A 79 13.56 3.26 13.69
CA ILE A 79 12.69 4.14 14.50
C ILE A 79 12.29 3.50 15.84
N CYS A 80 12.00 2.20 15.84
CA CYS A 80 11.44 1.53 17.02
C CYS A 80 12.17 0.26 17.44
N GLY A 81 13.25 -0.14 16.75
CA GLY A 81 14.04 -1.33 17.08
C GLY A 81 13.36 -2.68 16.84
N SER A 82 12.19 -2.72 16.20
CA SER A 82 11.49 -3.97 15.85
C SER A 82 12.38 -4.85 14.97
N SER A 83 12.41 -6.16 15.23
CA SER A 83 13.36 -7.11 14.62
C SER A 83 13.22 -7.30 13.11
N TRP A 84 12.05 -6.96 12.54
CA TRP A 84 11.77 -7.11 11.12
C TRP A 84 11.44 -5.78 10.46
N THR A 85 12.09 -5.53 9.33
CA THR A 85 11.90 -4.36 8.47
C THR A 85 11.27 -4.76 7.15
N HIS A 86 10.51 -3.82 6.58
CA HIS A 86 9.72 -4.05 5.38
C HIS A 86 9.92 -2.97 4.33
N TYR A 87 10.61 -1.89 4.70
CA TYR A 87 10.84 -0.74 3.85
C TYR A 87 12.30 -0.32 3.98
N ILE A 88 12.90 0.02 2.85
CA ILE A 88 14.29 0.47 2.77
C ILE A 88 14.35 1.87 2.15
N GLU A 89 15.21 2.70 2.70
CA GLU A 89 15.48 4.05 2.22
C GLU A 89 16.12 3.99 0.82
N LYS A 90 15.54 4.74 -0.11
CA LYS A 90 16.03 4.97 -1.47
C LYS A 90 17.36 5.70 -1.43
N LEU A 91 18.07 5.71 -2.56
CA LEU A 91 19.28 6.52 -2.69
C LEU A 91 18.90 7.96 -3.04
N THR A 92 18.54 8.76 -2.02
CA THR A 92 18.21 10.18 -2.16
C THR A 92 19.47 11.07 -2.14
N GLU A 93 19.36 12.32 -2.59
CA GLU A 93 20.47 13.28 -2.53
C GLU A 93 20.89 13.56 -1.08
N GLU A 94 19.91 13.60 -0.17
CA GLU A 94 20.13 13.72 1.27
C GLU A 94 21.00 12.57 1.78
N ARG A 95 20.72 11.35 1.33
CA ARG A 95 21.51 10.17 1.71
C ARG A 95 22.92 10.21 1.09
N LYS A 96 23.07 10.65 -0.15
CA LYS A 96 24.38 10.78 -0.82
C LYS A 96 25.28 11.82 -0.13
N ARG A 97 24.67 12.88 0.42
CA ARG A 97 25.38 13.94 1.18
C ARG A 97 25.87 13.48 2.55
N ARG A 98 25.41 12.32 3.06
CA ARG A 98 25.89 11.79 4.34
C ARG A 98 27.37 11.39 4.24
N PRO A 99 28.14 11.52 5.33
CA PRO A 99 29.46 10.91 5.46
C PRO A 99 29.43 9.42 5.07
N LYS A 100 30.51 8.89 4.49
CA LYS A 100 30.55 7.50 3.95
C LYS A 100 30.11 6.45 4.98
N ASP A 101 30.46 6.64 6.24
CA ASP A 101 30.06 5.82 7.39
C ASP A 101 28.54 5.83 7.67
N GLN A 102 27.83 6.85 7.20
CA GLN A 102 26.39 7.06 7.38
C GLN A 102 25.58 6.95 6.09
N GLN A 103 26.20 6.54 4.97
CA GLN A 103 25.52 6.33 3.68
C GLN A 103 24.70 5.02 3.62
N LYS A 104 24.71 4.20 4.67
CA LYS A 104 23.88 2.98 4.72
C LYS A 104 22.39 3.36 4.68
N ALA A 105 21.59 2.59 3.93
CA ALA A 105 20.16 2.79 3.85
C ALA A 105 19.52 2.51 5.22
N TYR A 106 18.70 3.42 5.72
CA TYR A 106 17.87 3.09 6.87
C TYR A 106 16.74 2.14 6.46
N GLN A 107 16.41 1.21 7.34
CA GLN A 107 15.29 0.29 7.17
C GLN A 107 14.26 0.50 8.27
N VAL A 108 12.97 0.38 7.92
CA VAL A 108 11.86 0.62 8.84
C VAL A 108 10.79 -0.46 8.75
N CYS A 109 10.10 -0.71 9.85
CA CYS A 109 8.99 -1.68 9.92
C CYS A 109 7.70 -1.09 9.33
N LYS A 110 6.71 -1.96 9.03
CA LYS A 110 5.40 -1.55 8.49
C LYS A 110 4.72 -0.46 9.34
N ARG A 111 4.75 -0.60 10.67
CA ARG A 111 4.10 0.34 11.58
C ARG A 111 4.70 1.75 11.51
N CYS A 112 6.02 1.85 11.51
CA CYS A 112 6.70 3.14 11.44
C CYS A 112 6.53 3.80 10.07
N TYR A 113 6.56 3.01 8.99
CA TYR A 113 6.25 3.50 7.65
C TYR A 113 4.80 4.01 7.55
N ALA A 114 3.82 3.23 8.03
CA ALA A 114 2.41 3.60 8.00
C ALA A 114 2.13 4.89 8.79
N ALA A 115 2.75 5.05 9.97
CA ALA A 115 2.63 6.28 10.75
C ALA A 115 3.20 7.50 10.02
N ALA A 116 4.37 7.35 9.38
CA ALA A 116 4.97 8.43 8.59
C ALA A 116 4.12 8.78 7.35
N LYS A 117 3.58 7.76 6.67
CA LYS A 117 2.68 7.92 5.53
C LYS A 117 1.39 8.64 5.92
N ARG A 118 0.74 8.22 7.00
CA ARG A 118 -0.48 8.87 7.53
C ARG A 118 -0.22 10.32 7.87
N LYS A 119 0.88 10.62 8.55
CA LYS A 119 1.27 11.99 8.86
C LYS A 119 1.48 12.84 7.60
N ALA A 120 2.17 12.29 6.60
CA ALA A 120 2.38 12.97 5.33
C ALA A 120 1.05 13.26 4.62
N GLN A 121 0.12 12.30 4.62
CA GLN A 121 -1.23 12.48 4.10
C GLN A 121 -1.99 13.57 4.84
N GLU A 122 -2.02 13.54 6.17
CA GLU A 122 -2.69 14.57 7.00
C GLU A 122 -2.08 15.96 6.82
N SER A 123 -0.76 16.06 6.64
CA SER A 123 -0.06 17.32 6.42
C SER A 123 -0.10 17.83 4.98
N ALA A 124 -0.56 17.03 4.02
CA ALA A 124 -0.64 17.45 2.63
C ALA A 124 -1.67 18.58 2.49
N ILE A 125 -1.20 19.74 2.05
CA ILE A 125 -2.00 20.95 1.86
C ILE A 125 -2.86 20.76 0.62
N ILE A 126 -4.16 20.97 0.79
CA ILE A 126 -5.14 20.96 -0.28
C ILE A 126 -5.67 22.38 -0.38
N LEU A 127 -5.35 23.05 -1.47
CA LEU A 127 -5.81 24.42 -1.69
C LEU A 127 -7.28 24.39 -2.16
N PRO A 128 -8.16 25.23 -1.57
CA PRO A 128 -9.54 25.37 -2.04
C PRO A 128 -9.60 25.68 -3.53
N GLY A 129 -10.56 25.11 -4.25
CA GLY A 129 -10.75 25.34 -5.69
C GLY A 129 -9.71 24.70 -6.61
N THR A 130 -8.67 24.03 -6.09
CA THR A 130 -7.69 23.30 -6.91
C THR A 130 -8.23 21.95 -7.39
N TYR A 131 -9.16 21.37 -6.64
CA TYR A 131 -9.74 20.05 -6.90
C TYR A 131 -11.25 20.19 -7.01
N ASP A 132 -11.81 19.77 -8.14
CA ASP A 132 -13.25 19.69 -8.32
C ASP A 132 -13.71 18.24 -8.12
N LEU A 133 -14.37 17.99 -6.99
CA LEU A 133 -14.88 16.67 -6.62
C LEU A 133 -15.91 16.14 -7.61
N SER A 134 -16.69 17.00 -8.26
CA SER A 134 -17.73 16.60 -9.20
C SER A 134 -17.16 16.01 -10.50
N ARG A 135 -15.90 16.34 -10.80
CA ARG A 135 -15.19 15.92 -12.02
C ARG A 135 -14.26 14.73 -11.79
N LEU A 136 -14.08 14.30 -10.54
CA LEU A 136 -13.26 13.14 -10.21
C LEU A 136 -14.00 11.84 -10.53
N GLU A 137 -13.45 11.07 -11.45
CA GLU A 137 -13.95 9.74 -11.83
C GLU A 137 -13.17 8.65 -11.10
N ARG A 138 -13.89 7.63 -10.57
CA ARG A 138 -13.25 6.46 -9.96
C ARG A 138 -12.63 5.58 -11.05
N LEU A 139 -11.36 5.24 -10.88
CA LEU A 139 -10.60 4.39 -11.78
C LEU A 139 -10.91 2.91 -11.53
N LYS A 140 -11.03 2.12 -12.61
CA LYS A 140 -11.14 0.65 -12.55
C LYS A 140 -9.83 -0.03 -12.16
N SER A 141 -8.70 0.61 -12.48
CA SER A 141 -7.36 0.18 -12.10
C SER A 141 -6.54 1.38 -11.66
N SER A 142 -5.72 1.23 -10.62
CA SER A 142 -4.97 2.36 -10.09
C SER A 142 -3.92 2.86 -11.08
N VAL A 143 -3.90 4.17 -11.36
CA VAL A 143 -2.97 4.77 -12.33
C VAL A 143 -1.98 5.69 -11.62
N GLY A 144 -0.76 5.21 -11.42
CA GLY A 144 0.31 5.99 -10.78
C GLY A 144 -0.01 6.41 -9.35
N HIS A 145 0.64 7.47 -8.88
CA HIS A 145 0.51 7.96 -7.50
C HIS A 145 -0.41 9.19 -7.43
N CYS A 146 -1.01 9.40 -6.27
CA CYS A 146 -1.80 10.56 -5.94
C CYS A 146 -0.95 11.85 -6.05
N THR A 147 -1.50 12.87 -6.70
CA THR A 147 -0.89 14.19 -6.84
C THR A 147 -0.80 14.99 -5.54
N ILE A 148 -1.65 14.68 -4.54
CA ILE A 148 -1.67 15.36 -3.24
C ILE A 148 -0.60 14.79 -2.31
N CYS A 149 -0.65 13.48 -2.04
CA CYS A 149 0.27 12.87 -1.08
C CYS A 149 1.52 12.28 -1.73
N GLU A 150 1.50 11.97 -3.03
CA GLU A 150 2.56 11.27 -3.80
C GLU A 150 3.00 9.92 -3.19
N LEU A 151 2.17 9.35 -2.31
CA LEU A 151 2.48 8.13 -1.57
C LEU A 151 1.62 6.95 -2.00
N ASP A 152 0.31 7.16 -2.06
CA ASP A 152 -0.64 6.12 -2.43
C ASP A 152 -0.96 6.11 -3.91
N SER A 153 -1.29 4.92 -4.40
CA SER A 153 -1.82 4.74 -5.74
C SER A 153 -3.12 5.53 -5.91
N ALA A 154 -3.25 6.20 -7.04
CA ALA A 154 -4.44 6.97 -7.33
C ALA A 154 -5.58 6.04 -7.76
N VAL A 155 -6.76 6.28 -7.19
CA VAL A 155 -8.01 5.56 -7.48
C VAL A 155 -9.09 6.48 -8.05
N TYR A 156 -8.85 7.79 -8.06
CA TYR A 156 -9.67 8.78 -8.76
C TYR A 156 -8.81 9.60 -9.72
N ILE A 157 -9.40 10.04 -10.84
CA ILE A 157 -8.76 10.93 -11.81
C ILE A 157 -9.72 12.02 -12.28
N ASP A 158 -9.23 13.24 -12.41
CA ASP A 158 -9.84 14.26 -13.26
C ASP A 158 -9.06 14.26 -14.58
N ARG A 159 -9.70 13.76 -15.64
CA ARG A 159 -9.09 13.60 -16.96
C ARG A 159 -8.73 14.92 -17.62
N SER A 160 -9.36 16.01 -17.24
CA SER A 160 -9.14 17.32 -17.84
C SER A 160 -7.87 18.01 -17.33
N THR A 161 -7.59 17.88 -16.04
CA THR A 161 -6.44 18.48 -15.36
C THR A 161 -5.30 17.48 -15.21
N GLY A 162 -5.58 16.19 -15.41
CA GLY A 162 -4.64 15.11 -15.14
C GLY A 162 -4.45 14.85 -13.63
N THR A 163 -5.32 15.43 -12.80
CA THR A 163 -5.25 15.30 -11.35
C THR A 163 -5.60 13.90 -10.91
N LYS A 164 -4.74 13.28 -10.09
CA LYS A 164 -4.90 11.91 -9.62
C LYS A 164 -4.99 11.89 -8.10
N VAL A 165 -5.95 11.20 -7.53
CA VAL A 165 -6.25 11.25 -6.10
C VAL A 165 -6.38 9.83 -5.53
N CYS A 166 -5.76 9.55 -4.38
CA CYS A 166 -5.96 8.30 -3.65
C CYS A 166 -7.20 8.37 -2.76
N GLU A 167 -7.70 7.22 -2.29
CA GLU A 167 -8.92 7.14 -1.47
C GLU A 167 -8.85 8.06 -0.24
N ILE A 168 -7.72 8.07 0.48
CA ILE A 168 -7.55 8.87 1.70
C ILE A 168 -7.59 10.38 1.40
N CYS A 169 -6.96 10.81 0.31
CA CYS A 169 -6.98 12.23 -0.06
C CYS A 169 -8.36 12.64 -0.61
N PHE A 170 -9.08 11.72 -1.26
CA PHE A 170 -10.44 11.95 -1.72
C PHE A 170 -11.41 12.15 -0.54
N GLN A 171 -11.33 11.29 0.49
CA GLN A 171 -12.13 11.45 1.72
C GLN A 171 -11.89 12.81 2.38
N ARG A 172 -10.62 13.22 2.52
CA ARG A 172 -10.27 14.54 3.06
C ARG A 172 -10.84 15.70 2.24
N LEU A 173 -10.87 15.57 0.91
CA LEU A 173 -11.50 16.57 0.05
C LEU A 173 -13.01 16.64 0.29
N SER A 174 -13.68 15.48 0.34
CA SER A 174 -15.14 15.40 0.52
C SER A 174 -15.61 15.85 1.91
N GLU A 175 -14.75 15.77 2.93
CA GLU A 175 -15.03 16.24 4.29
C GLU A 175 -14.81 17.74 4.48
N SER A 176 -14.31 18.45 3.46
CA SER A 176 -14.09 19.91 3.48
C SER A 176 -15.11 20.77 2.70
N PRO A 177 -16.43 20.50 2.71
CA PRO A 177 -17.37 21.38 2.03
C PRO A 177 -17.70 22.60 2.92
N ASP A 178 -17.49 23.80 2.36
CA ASP A 178 -17.99 25.12 2.81
C ASP A 178 -17.36 25.69 4.12
N HIS A 179 -16.91 26.95 4.20
CA HIS A 179 -17.66 28.18 3.87
C HIS A 179 -16.76 29.27 3.24
N GLY A 180 -17.09 29.64 2.01
CA GLY A 180 -16.76 30.94 1.43
C GLY A 180 -18.02 31.78 1.26
N GLU A 181 -18.71 32.08 2.36
CA GLU A 181 -19.82 33.04 2.34
C GLU A 181 -19.22 34.46 2.36
N VAL A 182 -19.16 35.11 1.20
CA VAL A 182 -18.83 36.54 1.10
C VAL A 182 -20.13 37.30 1.34
N SER A 183 -20.33 37.79 2.56
CA SER A 183 -21.36 38.78 2.82
C SER A 183 -21.01 40.07 2.08
N GLY A 184 -21.93 40.53 1.23
CA GLY A 184 -21.84 41.77 0.47
C GLY A 184 -22.08 43.03 1.29
#